data_AF-A0A924Z8E1-F1
#
_entry.id   AF-A0A924Z8E1-F1
#
_cell.length_a   1.000
_cell.length_b   1.000
_cell.length_c   1.000
_cell.angle_alpha   90.00
_cell.angle_beta   90.00
_cell.angle_gamma   90.00
#
_symmetry.space_group_name_H-M   'P 1'
#
loop_
_entity.id
_entity.type
_entity.pdbx_description
1 polymer ?
#
loop_
_entity_poly.entity_id
_entity_poly.type
_entity_poly.pdbx_seq_one_letter_code
_entity_poly.pdbx_strand_id
1 'polypeptide(L)'
;PRRPTFVVKLAKLPEGHTQRWRVWLHGDAGDPPPKVKPIHGVFGFAGSLIGTLMGWRDQVQADLPGYRERSATVGLRAAEGGLNLAMPPDTILSLSRLGGVAGHRLARAFNGPRTGGRTSGWDRHRWIRMRSTLAAAQRYVGEIARGMSEVAGEPTYPELLAQRPPLPPPFVDADAVAEAQALLAACEGLAGRLDLSGNAPEPAPRLRMSSPW
;
A
#
# COMPACT_ATOMS: atom_id res chain seq x y z
N PRO A 1 13.57 3.09 9.01
CA PRO A 1 13.67 1.62 9.24
C PRO A 1 14.40 0.88 8.12
N ARG A 2 15.39 0.02 8.44
CA ARG A 2 16.21 -0.71 7.46
C ARG A 2 15.54 -1.96 6.86
N ARG A 3 14.49 -2.50 7.50
CA ARG A 3 13.70 -3.67 7.08
C ARG A 3 12.20 -3.42 7.34
N PRO A 4 11.28 -4.11 6.64
CA PRO A 4 9.85 -3.89 6.79
C PRO A 4 9.29 -4.73 7.96
N THR A 5 8.16 -4.32 8.52
CA THR A 5 7.38 -5.16 9.44
C THR A 5 6.66 -6.25 8.65
N PHE A 6 6.61 -7.47 9.16
CA PHE A 6 5.90 -8.56 8.51
C PHE A 6 4.50 -8.76 9.10
N VAL A 7 3.59 -9.30 8.31
CA VAL A 7 2.21 -9.56 8.73
C VAL A 7 1.87 -11.01 8.44
N VAL A 8 1.31 -11.70 9.44
CA VAL A 8 0.66 -12.99 9.25
C VAL A 8 -0.84 -12.76 9.29
N LYS A 9 -1.50 -13.00 8.15
CA LYS A 9 -2.94 -12.85 7.97
C LYS A 9 -3.61 -14.20 8.20
N LEU A 10 -4.82 -14.19 8.71
CA LEU A 10 -5.68 -15.37 8.78
C LEU A 10 -6.81 -15.21 7.77
N ALA A 11 -7.05 -16.21 6.94
CA ALA A 11 -8.14 -16.20 5.97
C ALA A 11 -8.81 -17.57 5.90
N LYS A 12 -10.06 -17.65 5.43
CA LYS A 12 -10.68 -18.96 5.17
C LYS A 12 -9.86 -19.70 4.12
N LEU A 13 -9.63 -20.99 4.36
CA LEU A 13 -8.95 -21.87 3.40
C LEU A 13 -9.76 -21.90 2.09
N PRO A 14 -9.15 -21.55 0.94
CA PRO A 14 -9.86 -21.59 -0.34
C PRO A 14 -10.24 -23.02 -0.73
N GLU A 15 -11.33 -23.17 -1.48
CA GLU A 15 -11.71 -24.46 -2.08
C GLU A 15 -10.58 -24.96 -3.00
N GLY A 16 -10.32 -26.27 -2.98
CA GLY A 16 -9.24 -26.88 -3.76
C GLY A 16 -7.82 -26.78 -3.16
N HIS A 17 -7.61 -25.98 -2.11
CA HIS A 17 -6.34 -26.02 -1.37
C HIS A 17 -6.24 -27.29 -0.53
N THR A 18 -5.26 -28.15 -0.85
CA THR A 18 -5.00 -29.36 -0.05
C THR A 18 -4.44 -29.02 1.33
N GLN A 19 -4.64 -29.94 2.28
CA GLN A 19 -4.14 -29.89 3.67
C GLN A 19 -2.65 -29.52 3.79
N ARG A 20 -1.85 -29.77 2.76
CA ARG A 20 -0.40 -29.55 2.71
C ARG A 20 0.01 -28.07 2.49
N TRP A 21 -0.88 -27.23 1.95
CA TRP A 21 -0.56 -25.84 1.56
C TRP A 21 -1.47 -24.83 2.26
N ARG A 22 -1.53 -24.89 3.59
CA ARG A 22 -2.32 -23.96 4.41
C ARG A 22 -1.67 -22.59 4.62
N VAL A 23 -0.47 -22.37 4.10
CA VAL A 23 0.24 -21.09 4.22
C VAL A 23 0.69 -20.67 2.84
N TRP A 24 0.37 -19.45 2.42
CA TRP A 24 0.79 -18.89 1.14
C TRP A 24 1.27 -17.44 1.26
N LEU A 25 2.15 -17.04 0.33
CA LEU A 25 2.62 -15.68 0.15
C LEU A 25 1.96 -15.06 -1.09
N HIS A 26 2.00 -13.73 -1.18
CA HIS A 26 1.47 -13.04 -2.35
C HIS A 26 2.26 -13.40 -3.64
N GLY A 27 1.55 -13.92 -4.64
CA GLY A 27 2.11 -14.39 -5.90
C GLY A 27 2.55 -15.86 -5.92
N ASP A 28 2.28 -16.61 -4.84
CA ASP A 28 2.35 -18.08 -4.89
C ASP A 28 1.27 -18.63 -5.84
N ALA A 29 1.48 -19.84 -6.38
CA ALA A 29 0.48 -20.53 -7.21
C ALA A 29 -0.87 -20.78 -6.48
N GLY A 30 -0.88 -20.73 -5.16
CA GLY A 30 -2.09 -20.85 -4.32
C GLY A 30 -2.64 -19.51 -3.81
N ASP A 31 -2.07 -18.37 -4.20
CA ASP A 31 -2.60 -17.07 -3.79
C ASP A 31 -3.96 -16.82 -4.49
N PRO A 32 -5.10 -16.80 -3.77
CA PRO A 32 -6.40 -16.65 -4.39
C PRO A 32 -6.54 -15.23 -4.96
N PRO A 33 -7.22 -15.05 -6.11
CA PRO A 33 -7.47 -13.73 -6.66
C PRO A 33 -8.34 -12.90 -5.70
N PRO A 34 -8.28 -11.55 -5.79
CA PRO A 34 -9.12 -10.68 -4.99
C PRO A 34 -10.60 -11.05 -5.18
N LYS A 35 -11.32 -11.21 -4.06
CA LYS A 35 -12.72 -11.65 -4.07
C LYS A 35 -13.63 -10.48 -4.40
N VAL A 36 -14.17 -10.44 -5.61
CA VAL A 36 -15.32 -9.59 -5.96
C VAL A 36 -16.59 -10.39 -5.66
N LYS A 37 -17.39 -9.97 -4.68
CA LYS A 37 -18.69 -10.60 -4.41
C LYS A 37 -19.80 -9.80 -5.10
N PRO A 38 -20.55 -10.39 -6.05
CA PRO A 38 -21.76 -9.74 -6.55
C PRO A 38 -22.79 -9.63 -5.41
N ILE A 39 -23.47 -8.49 -5.34
CA ILE A 39 -24.50 -8.23 -4.33
C ILE A 39 -25.85 -8.58 -4.94
N HIS A 40 -26.53 -9.57 -4.35
CA HIS A 40 -27.87 -9.96 -4.75
C HIS A 40 -28.88 -9.57 -3.66
N GLY A 41 -29.74 -8.59 -3.97
CA GLY A 41 -30.84 -8.17 -3.11
C GLY A 41 -30.46 -7.39 -1.85
N VAL A 42 -31.48 -6.89 -1.14
CA VAL A 42 -31.33 -6.00 0.01
C VAL A 42 -30.72 -6.70 1.24
N PHE A 43 -31.04 -7.98 1.46
CA PHE A 43 -30.44 -8.79 2.53
C PHE A 43 -28.98 -9.17 2.23
N GLY A 44 -28.67 -9.47 0.96
CA GLY A 44 -27.29 -9.66 0.50
C GLY A 44 -26.45 -8.39 0.64
N PHE A 45 -27.06 -7.23 0.39
CA PHE A 45 -26.45 -5.92 0.63
C PHE A 45 -26.18 -5.69 2.13
N ALA A 46 -27.15 -5.91 3.02
CA ALA A 46 -26.96 -5.74 4.47
C ALA A 46 -25.92 -6.71 5.05
N GLY A 47 -25.92 -7.98 4.63
CA GLY A 47 -24.90 -8.95 5.02
C GLY A 47 -23.50 -8.61 4.49
N SER A 48 -23.41 -8.08 3.26
CA SER A 48 -22.16 -7.56 2.71
C SER A 48 -21.67 -6.31 3.44
N LEU A 49 -22.59 -5.46 3.92
CA LEU A 49 -22.27 -4.28 4.71
C LEU A 49 -21.68 -4.68 6.07
N ILE A 50 -22.30 -5.63 6.79
CA ILE A 50 -21.79 -6.13 8.07
C ILE A 50 -20.44 -6.84 7.87
N GLY A 51 -20.32 -7.69 6.84
CA GLY A 51 -19.06 -8.37 6.51
C GLY A 51 -17.95 -7.40 6.08
N THR A 52 -18.31 -6.32 5.40
CA THR A 52 -17.38 -5.23 5.06
C THR A 52 -17.00 -4.46 6.31
N LEU A 53 -17.94 -4.07 7.17
CA LEU A 53 -17.67 -3.34 8.41
C LEU A 53 -16.73 -4.11 9.35
N MET A 54 -16.87 -5.43 9.44
CA MET A 54 -15.97 -6.28 10.25
C MET A 54 -14.62 -6.57 9.58
N GLY A 55 -14.55 -6.55 8.25
CA GLY A 55 -13.32 -6.89 7.49
C GLY A 55 -12.55 -5.70 6.90
N TRP A 56 -13.16 -4.52 6.85
CA TRP A 56 -12.72 -3.36 6.07
C TRP A 56 -11.33 -2.87 6.48
N ARG A 57 -11.06 -2.79 7.79
CA ARG A 57 -9.77 -2.26 8.26
C ARG A 57 -8.58 -3.13 7.85
N ASP A 58 -8.77 -4.45 7.80
CA ASP A 58 -7.71 -5.39 7.45
C ASP A 58 -7.64 -5.65 5.94
N GLN A 59 -8.77 -5.70 5.22
CA GLN A 59 -8.81 -5.93 3.76
C GLN A 59 -8.27 -4.74 2.96
N VAL A 60 -8.56 -3.49 3.36
CA VAL A 60 -8.14 -2.32 2.58
C VAL A 60 -6.64 -2.08 2.65
N GLN A 61 -5.99 -2.39 3.77
CA GLN A 61 -4.52 -2.33 3.84
C GLN A 61 -3.87 -3.58 3.23
N ALA A 62 -4.53 -4.73 3.33
CA ALA A 62 -4.00 -6.01 2.86
C ALA A 62 -3.61 -6.02 1.39
N ASP A 63 -4.31 -5.26 0.54
CA ASP A 63 -4.15 -5.26 -0.91
C ASP A 63 -3.28 -4.11 -1.44
N LEU A 64 -2.87 -3.18 -0.58
CA LEU A 64 -2.03 -2.06 -1.00
C LEU A 64 -0.64 -2.54 -1.47
N PRO A 65 -0.11 -1.96 -2.57
CA PRO A 65 1.29 -2.13 -2.93
C PRO A 65 2.18 -1.63 -1.78
N GLY A 66 3.18 -2.41 -1.37
CA GLY A 66 3.95 -2.09 -0.16
C GLY A 66 3.53 -2.92 1.06
N TYR A 67 2.31 -3.46 1.06
CA TYR A 67 1.74 -4.20 2.18
C TYR A 67 1.53 -5.69 1.86
N ARG A 68 0.95 -6.01 0.70
CA ARG A 68 0.59 -7.38 0.35
C ARG A 68 1.80 -8.31 0.23
N GLU A 69 2.92 -7.82 -0.28
CA GLU A 69 4.13 -8.61 -0.52
C GLU A 69 4.93 -8.96 0.75
N ARG A 70 4.67 -8.26 1.87
CA ARG A 70 5.25 -8.55 3.19
C ARG A 70 4.28 -9.32 4.08
N SER A 71 3.23 -9.88 3.49
CA SER A 71 2.23 -10.67 4.19
C SER A 71 2.28 -12.15 3.80
N ALA A 72 2.12 -13.01 4.80
CA ALA A 72 1.83 -14.43 4.62
C ALA A 72 0.42 -14.70 5.12
N THR A 73 -0.33 -15.54 4.43
CA THR A 73 -1.69 -15.88 4.82
C THR A 73 -1.75 -17.33 5.30
N VAL A 74 -2.37 -17.54 6.45
CA VAL A 74 -2.69 -18.85 7.01
C VAL A 74 -4.18 -19.13 6.75
N GLY A 75 -4.45 -20.21 6.03
CA GLY A 75 -5.78 -20.69 5.70
C GLY A 75 -6.41 -21.44 6.85
N LEU A 76 -7.45 -20.88 7.46
CA LEU A 76 -8.26 -21.44 8.53
C LEU A 76 -9.34 -22.39 7.98
N ARG A 77 -9.53 -23.53 8.65
CA ARG A 77 -10.66 -24.44 8.40
C ARG A 77 -11.94 -23.91 9.05
N ALA A 78 -13.08 -24.52 8.73
CA ALA A 78 -14.38 -24.09 9.26
C ALA A 78 -14.45 -24.07 10.80
N ALA A 79 -13.75 -24.99 11.47
CA ALA A 79 -13.71 -25.09 12.92
C ALA A 79 -12.62 -24.20 13.59
N GLU A 80 -11.82 -23.46 12.82
CA GLU A 80 -10.67 -22.71 13.33
C GLU A 80 -10.90 -21.20 13.21
N GLY A 81 -10.79 -20.46 14.32
CA GLY A 81 -10.90 -18.99 14.37
C GLY A 81 -12.34 -18.43 14.28
N GLY A 82 -12.46 -17.14 13.93
CA GLY A 82 -13.74 -16.43 13.92
C GLY A 82 -14.31 -16.22 15.32
N LEU A 83 -15.61 -16.45 15.50
CA LEU A 83 -16.29 -16.44 16.82
C LEU A 83 -16.06 -17.73 17.63
N ASN A 84 -15.26 -18.68 17.13
CA ASN A 84 -14.95 -19.90 17.87
C ASN A 84 -13.91 -19.62 18.97
N LEU A 85 -14.39 -19.13 20.11
CA LEU A 85 -13.56 -18.82 21.29
C LEU A 85 -13.21 -20.07 22.10
N ALA A 86 -13.89 -21.20 21.87
CA ALA A 86 -13.70 -22.46 22.60
C ALA A 86 -12.90 -23.49 21.77
N MET A 87 -11.79 -23.06 21.17
CA MET A 87 -10.92 -23.97 20.41
C MET A 87 -10.18 -24.94 21.34
N PRO A 88 -10.12 -26.24 21.01
CA PRO A 88 -9.30 -27.20 21.75
C PRO A 88 -7.81 -26.81 21.74
N PRO A 89 -7.04 -27.14 22.79
CA PRO A 89 -5.61 -26.86 22.87
C PRO A 89 -4.81 -27.33 21.64
N ASP A 90 -5.12 -28.51 21.12
CA ASP A 90 -4.46 -29.06 19.93
C ASP A 90 -4.68 -28.21 18.67
N THR A 91 -5.86 -27.59 18.55
CA THR A 91 -6.18 -26.69 17.44
C THR A 91 -5.34 -25.41 17.52
N ILE A 92 -5.21 -24.84 18.73
CA ILE A 92 -4.37 -23.66 18.98
C ILE A 92 -2.91 -23.98 18.65
N LEU A 93 -2.38 -25.12 19.12
CA LEU A 93 -1.01 -25.55 18.83
C LEU A 93 -0.77 -25.74 17.33
N SER A 94 -1.73 -26.33 16.62
CA SER A 94 -1.68 -26.47 15.16
C SER A 94 -1.62 -25.11 14.45
N LEU A 95 -2.44 -24.14 14.86
CA LEU A 95 -2.41 -22.78 14.30
C LEU A 95 -1.09 -22.06 14.60
N SER A 96 -0.55 -22.19 15.81
CA SER A 96 0.76 -21.64 16.18
C SER A 96 1.89 -22.19 15.30
N ARG A 97 1.87 -23.50 14.98
CA ARG A 97 2.83 -24.11 14.05
C ARG A 97 2.71 -23.52 12.64
N LEU A 98 1.49 -23.27 12.16
CA LEU A 98 1.28 -22.61 10.86
C LEU A 98 1.81 -21.17 10.86
N GLY A 99 1.67 -20.43 11.97
CA GLY A 99 2.31 -19.14 12.17
C GLY A 99 3.84 -19.20 12.05
N GLY A 100 4.47 -20.22 12.66
CA GLY A 100 5.90 -20.48 12.52
C GLY A 100 6.32 -20.76 11.07
N VAL A 101 5.54 -21.60 10.36
CA VAL A 101 5.75 -21.85 8.92
C VAL A 101 5.65 -20.56 8.11
N ALA A 102 4.66 -19.71 8.37
CA ALA A 102 4.50 -18.42 7.71
C ALA A 102 5.72 -17.52 7.92
N GLY A 103 6.23 -17.43 9.15
CA GLY A 103 7.46 -16.69 9.49
C GLY A 103 8.67 -17.21 8.72
N HIS A 104 8.90 -18.52 8.69
CA HIS A 104 10.01 -19.12 7.95
C HIS A 104 9.91 -18.88 6.45
N ARG A 105 8.71 -18.98 5.87
CA ARG A 105 8.49 -18.70 4.44
C ARG A 105 8.82 -17.25 4.10
N LEU A 106 8.37 -16.28 4.91
CA LEU A 106 8.69 -14.86 4.73
C LEU A 106 10.19 -14.60 4.85
N ALA A 107 10.83 -15.14 5.88
CA ALA A 107 12.27 -14.98 6.09
C ALA A 107 13.08 -15.52 4.90
N ARG A 108 12.71 -16.71 4.40
CA ARG A 108 13.35 -17.30 3.21
C ARG A 108 13.11 -16.46 1.96
N ALA A 109 11.90 -15.97 1.75
CA ALA A 109 11.57 -15.15 0.58
C ALA A 109 12.35 -13.82 0.56
N PHE A 110 12.48 -13.16 1.72
CA PHE A 110 13.15 -11.86 1.84
C PHE A 110 14.67 -11.94 1.92
N ASN A 111 15.23 -13.08 2.35
CA ASN A 111 16.67 -13.31 2.41
C ASN A 111 17.18 -14.23 1.28
N GLY A 112 16.34 -14.50 0.28
CA GLY A 112 16.71 -15.32 -0.87
C GLY A 112 17.88 -14.71 -1.68
N PRO A 113 18.66 -15.55 -2.38
CA PRO A 113 19.82 -15.09 -3.15
C PRO A 113 19.41 -14.17 -4.30
N ARG A 114 20.28 -13.21 -4.61
CA ARG A 114 20.13 -12.24 -5.72
C ARG A 114 20.73 -12.72 -7.05
N THR A 115 21.19 -13.97 -7.09
CA THR A 115 21.99 -14.52 -8.19
C THR A 115 21.09 -15.15 -9.27
N GLY A 116 21.63 -15.28 -10.49
CA GLY A 116 20.92 -15.94 -11.61
C GLY A 116 19.68 -15.20 -12.11
N GLY A 117 19.67 -13.86 -12.06
CA GLY A 117 18.56 -13.04 -12.53
C GLY A 117 17.33 -13.00 -11.60
N ARG A 118 17.42 -13.58 -10.40
CA ARG A 118 16.31 -13.60 -9.43
C ARG A 118 16.42 -12.43 -8.47
N THR A 119 15.32 -11.70 -8.27
CA THR A 119 15.23 -10.65 -7.23
C THR A 119 14.76 -11.24 -5.91
N SER A 120 15.33 -10.79 -4.80
CA SER A 120 14.83 -11.18 -3.46
C SER A 120 13.46 -10.54 -3.18
N GLY A 121 12.71 -11.10 -2.22
CA GLY A 121 11.48 -10.47 -1.73
C GLY A 121 11.70 -9.05 -1.19
N TRP A 122 12.90 -8.79 -0.65
CA TRP A 122 13.28 -7.45 -0.20
C TRP A 122 13.46 -6.46 -1.35
N ASP A 123 14.09 -6.89 -2.45
CA ASP A 123 14.24 -6.05 -3.64
C ASP A 123 12.90 -5.75 -4.29
N ARG A 124 12.05 -6.77 -4.40
CA ARG A 124 10.68 -6.61 -4.90
C ARG A 124 9.92 -5.59 -4.06
N HIS A 125 9.99 -5.66 -2.73
CA HIS A 125 9.36 -4.70 -1.82
C HIS A 125 9.89 -3.27 -2.04
N ARG A 126 11.21 -3.08 -2.12
CA ARG A 126 11.81 -1.75 -2.38
C ARG A 126 11.41 -1.21 -3.74
N TRP A 127 11.40 -2.05 -4.77
CA TRP A 127 11.00 -1.69 -6.13
C TRP A 127 9.56 -1.21 -6.18
N ILE A 128 8.62 -1.98 -5.60
CA ILE A 128 7.20 -1.62 -5.55
C ILE A 128 7.03 -0.28 -4.82
N ARG A 129 7.65 -0.10 -3.65
CA ARG A 129 7.56 1.17 -2.91
C ARG A 129 8.08 2.35 -3.70
N MET A 130 9.25 2.20 -4.34
CA MET A 130 9.82 3.25 -5.18
C MET A 130 8.87 3.61 -6.34
N ARG A 131 8.38 2.61 -7.09
CA ARG A 131 7.44 2.81 -8.20
C ARG A 131 6.15 3.49 -7.73
N SER A 132 5.59 3.06 -6.60
CA SER A 132 4.41 3.66 -6.00
C SER A 132 4.67 5.11 -5.57
N THR A 133 5.77 5.40 -4.89
CA THR A 133 6.12 6.77 -4.48
C THR A 133 6.33 7.68 -5.68
N LEU A 134 7.05 7.23 -6.71
CA LEU A 134 7.30 8.02 -7.91
C LEU A 134 6.03 8.32 -8.71
N ALA A 135 5.14 7.34 -8.85
CA ALA A 135 3.84 7.53 -9.48
C ALA A 135 2.98 8.56 -8.73
N ALA A 136 2.99 8.53 -7.39
CA ALA A 136 2.27 9.51 -6.59
C ALA A 136 2.94 10.90 -6.61
N ALA A 137 4.28 10.95 -6.63
CA ALA A 137 5.04 12.20 -6.70
C ALA A 137 4.81 12.91 -8.05
N GLN A 138 4.76 12.18 -9.16
CA GLN A 138 4.41 12.77 -10.46
C GLN A 138 3.08 13.52 -10.42
N ARG A 139 2.06 12.96 -9.75
CA ARG A 139 0.77 13.63 -9.63
C ARG A 139 0.89 14.97 -8.89
N TYR A 140 1.64 14.99 -7.79
CA TYR A 140 1.92 16.21 -7.02
C TYR A 140 2.71 17.24 -7.83
N VAL A 141 3.70 16.82 -8.60
CA VAL A 141 4.44 17.70 -9.53
C VAL A 141 3.48 18.32 -10.55
N GLY A 142 2.55 17.53 -11.09
CA GLY A 142 1.50 18.04 -11.98
C GLY A 142 0.53 19.01 -11.31
N GLU A 143 0.18 18.80 -10.04
CA GLU A 143 -0.65 19.74 -9.26
C GLU A 143 0.09 21.06 -9.00
N ILE A 144 1.37 21.01 -8.64
CA ILE A 144 2.23 22.19 -8.48
C ILE A 144 2.32 22.97 -9.80
N ALA A 145 2.58 22.29 -10.92
CA ALA A 145 2.69 22.93 -12.23
C ALA A 145 1.40 23.63 -12.68
N ARG A 146 0.22 23.12 -12.29
CA ARG A 146 -1.04 23.85 -12.51
C ARG A 146 -1.08 25.15 -11.71
N GLY A 147 -0.65 25.14 -10.44
CA GLY A 147 -0.55 26.37 -9.63
C GLY A 147 0.44 27.42 -10.15
N MET A 148 1.32 27.05 -11.09
CA MET A 148 2.25 27.96 -11.76
C MET A 148 1.62 28.76 -12.90
N SER A 149 0.56 28.24 -13.54
CA SER A 149 0.03 28.79 -14.81
C SER A 149 -1.50 28.84 -14.91
N GLU A 150 -2.23 28.08 -14.09
CA GLU A 150 -3.68 27.90 -14.15
C GLU A 150 -4.33 28.16 -12.79
N VAL A 151 -4.62 29.43 -12.49
CA VAL A 151 -5.44 29.81 -11.34
C VAL A 151 -6.48 30.85 -11.76
N ALA A 152 -7.77 30.49 -11.73
CA ALA A 152 -8.83 31.32 -12.28
C ALA A 152 -9.08 32.57 -11.43
N GLY A 153 -8.63 33.73 -11.93
CA GLY A 153 -8.87 35.04 -11.30
C GLY A 153 -8.06 35.29 -10.03
N GLU A 154 -7.09 34.44 -9.73
CA GLU A 154 -6.27 34.47 -8.52
C GLU A 154 -4.78 34.48 -8.89
N PRO A 155 -3.89 35.01 -8.03
CA PRO A 155 -2.45 34.99 -8.28
C PRO A 155 -1.88 33.57 -8.36
N THR A 156 -1.01 33.34 -9.34
CA THR A 156 -0.18 32.14 -9.47
C THR A 156 0.88 32.07 -8.36
N TYR A 157 1.48 30.90 -8.13
CA TYR A 157 2.56 30.77 -7.14
C TYR A 157 3.77 31.69 -7.37
N PRO A 158 4.26 31.89 -8.61
CA PRO A 158 5.33 32.87 -8.89
C PRO A 158 4.91 34.30 -8.53
N GLU A 159 3.67 34.68 -8.82
CA GLU A 159 3.14 35.99 -8.48
C GLU A 159 3.04 36.18 -6.96
N LEU A 160 2.58 35.18 -6.21
CA LEU A 160 2.55 35.23 -4.74
C LEU A 160 3.95 35.37 -4.14
N LEU A 161 4.95 34.64 -4.67
CA LEU A 161 6.34 34.75 -4.21
C LEU A 161 6.96 36.11 -4.54
N ALA A 162 6.59 36.71 -5.68
CA ALA A 162 7.02 38.04 -6.06
C ALA A 162 6.36 39.14 -5.22
N GLN A 163 5.06 39.02 -4.95
CA GLN A 163 4.27 39.97 -4.17
C GLN A 163 4.64 39.97 -2.68
N ARG A 164 5.10 38.84 -2.14
CA ARG A 164 5.44 38.65 -0.72
C ARG A 164 4.36 39.21 0.22
N PRO A 165 3.10 38.77 0.08
CA PRO A 165 2.04 39.27 0.93
C PRO A 165 2.35 38.94 2.40
N PRO A 166 1.96 39.78 3.38
CA PRO A 166 2.24 39.57 4.80
C PRO A 166 1.34 38.48 5.40
N LEU A 167 1.39 37.26 4.85
CA LEU A 167 0.60 36.10 5.24
C LEU A 167 1.46 35.12 6.05
N PRO A 168 0.99 34.67 7.22
CA PRO A 168 1.66 33.61 7.96
C PRO A 168 1.28 32.20 7.46
N PRO A 169 2.19 31.22 7.54
CA PRO A 169 3.61 31.37 7.90
C PRO A 169 4.43 31.94 6.72
N PRO A 170 5.29 32.95 6.94
CA PRO A 170 6.20 33.42 5.90
C PRO A 170 7.37 32.43 5.70
N PHE A 171 8.04 32.53 4.55
CA PHE A 171 9.39 31.97 4.43
C PHE A 171 10.34 32.65 5.41
N VAL A 172 11.34 31.89 5.87
CA VAL A 172 12.28 32.34 6.92
C VAL A 172 13.13 33.54 6.46
N ASP A 173 13.52 33.56 5.19
CA ASP A 173 14.35 34.61 4.59
C ASP A 173 14.21 34.64 3.06
N ALA A 174 15.00 35.52 2.40
CA ALA A 174 15.00 35.67 0.96
C ALA A 174 15.61 34.46 0.22
N ASP A 175 16.54 33.74 0.86
CA ASP A 175 17.17 32.55 0.27
C ASP A 175 16.14 31.41 0.18
N ALA A 176 15.33 31.20 1.22
CA ALA A 176 14.22 30.26 1.20
C ALA A 176 13.16 30.58 0.13
N VAL A 177 12.93 31.87 -0.16
CA VAL A 177 12.07 32.28 -1.28
C VAL A 177 12.71 31.88 -2.62
N ALA A 178 14.01 32.10 -2.80
CA ALA A 178 14.72 31.72 -4.02
C ALA A 178 14.74 30.19 -4.21
N GLU A 179 14.93 29.42 -3.14
CA GLU A 179 14.83 27.96 -3.16
C GLU A 179 13.43 27.48 -3.55
N ALA A 180 12.38 28.11 -3.01
CA ALA A 180 11.01 27.81 -3.38
C ALA A 180 10.75 28.08 -4.87
N GLN A 181 11.23 29.22 -5.39
CA GLN A 181 11.14 29.55 -6.82
C GLN A 181 11.85 28.51 -7.69
N ALA A 182 13.07 28.10 -7.32
CA ALA A 182 13.83 27.10 -8.05
C ALA A 182 13.12 25.73 -8.06
N LEU A 183 12.56 25.32 -6.92
CA LEU A 183 11.80 24.07 -6.81
C LEU A 183 10.53 24.10 -7.68
N LEU A 184 9.78 25.20 -7.64
CA LEU A 184 8.58 25.38 -8.45
C LEU A 184 8.89 25.32 -9.95
N ALA A 185 9.93 26.02 -10.41
CA ALA A 185 10.36 25.98 -11.80
C ALA A 185 10.81 24.57 -12.23
N ALA A 186 11.51 23.84 -11.36
CA ALA A 186 11.87 22.45 -11.61
C ALA A 186 10.64 21.53 -11.74
N CYS A 187 9.63 21.71 -10.88
CA CYS A 187 8.37 20.97 -10.97
C CYS A 187 7.62 21.25 -12.28
N GLU A 188 7.52 22.52 -12.68
CA GLU A 188 6.90 22.92 -13.96
C GLU A 188 7.60 22.27 -15.15
N GLY A 189 8.94 22.33 -15.20
CA GLY A 189 9.73 21.72 -16.27
C GLY A 189 9.61 20.19 -16.34
N LEU A 190 9.23 19.53 -15.23
CA LEU A 190 9.04 18.08 -15.16
C LEU A 190 7.61 17.63 -15.51
N ALA A 191 6.58 18.41 -15.17
CA ALA A 191 5.19 17.96 -15.17
C ALA A 191 4.71 17.35 -16.51
N GLY A 192 5.12 17.90 -17.65
CA GLY A 192 4.77 17.38 -18.98
C GLY A 192 5.67 16.26 -19.51
N ARG A 193 6.74 15.90 -18.79
CA ARG A 193 7.78 14.95 -19.24
C ARG A 193 7.76 13.63 -18.49
N LEU A 194 7.05 13.55 -17.36
CA LEU A 194 7.03 12.37 -16.50
C LEU A 194 5.95 11.38 -16.94
N ASP A 195 6.36 10.13 -17.17
CA ASP A 195 5.47 8.96 -17.26
C ASP A 195 5.92 7.83 -16.30
N LEU A 196 5.88 8.15 -15.02
CA LEU A 196 6.16 7.29 -13.89
C LEU A 196 4.92 6.52 -13.42
N SER A 197 3.72 6.98 -13.79
CA SER A 197 2.45 6.31 -13.52
C SER A 197 2.16 5.15 -14.48
N GLY A 198 2.74 5.14 -15.68
CA GLY A 198 2.59 4.03 -16.62
C GLY A 198 3.01 2.68 -16.02
N ASN A 199 2.07 1.72 -15.95
CA ASN A 199 2.26 0.40 -15.32
C ASN A 199 2.71 0.48 -13.84
N ALA A 200 2.37 1.55 -13.13
CA ALA A 200 2.62 1.63 -11.69
C ALA A 200 1.81 0.57 -10.91
N PRO A 201 2.26 0.16 -9.71
CA PRO A 201 1.52 -0.80 -8.90
C PRO A 201 0.12 -0.30 -8.52
N GLU A 202 -0.88 -1.17 -8.69
CA GLU A 202 -2.28 -0.91 -8.36
C GLU A 202 -2.70 -1.51 -7.01
N PRO A 203 -3.65 -0.90 -6.27
CA PRO A 203 -4.29 0.40 -6.58
C PRO A 203 -3.33 1.60 -6.49
N ALA A 204 -3.55 2.59 -7.36
CA ALA A 204 -2.71 3.77 -7.45
C ALA A 204 -2.56 4.51 -6.10
N PRO A 205 -1.32 4.76 -5.65
CA PRO A 205 -1.06 5.46 -4.40
C PRO A 205 -1.41 6.95 -4.51
N ARG A 206 -1.85 7.54 -3.40
CA ARG A 206 -1.98 8.99 -3.23
C ARG A 206 -1.10 9.43 -2.06
N LEU A 207 -0.23 10.41 -2.30
CA LEU A 207 0.38 11.14 -1.20
C LEU A 207 -0.73 11.99 -0.54
N ARG A 208 -0.69 12.09 0.78
CA ARG A 208 -1.59 12.94 1.56
C ARG A 208 -0.75 13.65 2.59
N MET A 209 -1.03 14.93 2.79
CA MET A 209 -0.52 15.65 3.96
C MET A 209 -1.24 15.09 5.19
N SER A 210 -0.48 14.64 6.17
CA SER A 210 -1.00 14.17 7.45
C SER A 210 -0.28 14.89 8.57
N SER A 211 -0.99 15.11 9.68
CA SER A 211 -0.36 15.54 10.92
C SER A 211 0.74 14.54 11.30
N PRO A 212 1.92 15.00 11.76
CA PRO A 212 2.94 14.12 12.33
C PRO A 212 2.51 13.53 13.69
N TRP A 213 1.40 14.00 14.27
CA TRP A 213 0.82 13.60 15.56
C TRP A 213 -0.61 13.07 15.39
#